data_AF-M5S818-F1
#
_entry.id   AF-M5S818-F1
#
_cell.length_a   1.000
_cell.length_b   1.000
_cell.length_c   1.000
_cell.angle_alpha   90.00
_cell.angle_beta   90.00
_cell.angle_gamma   90.00
#
_symmetry.space_group_name_H-M   'P 1'
#
loop_
_entity.id
_entity.type
_entity.pdbx_description
1 polymer ?
#
loop_
_entity_poly.entity_id
_entity_poly.type
_entity_poly.pdbx_seq_one_letter_code
_entity_poly.pdbx_strand_id
1 'polypeptide(L)'
;MYQHDWIFDLADRLSDGPDGGPITRRIVGIGAAAVVCIYGLRCCLVQRATTINLAHRGQMSPEFWKEYNGTPAITFGMLLICVGLFIHFRWYWGNHKRLQYYYEIPTAISIVFFVIAIAVHLWTVWRWT
;
A
#
# COMPACT_ATOMS: atom_id res chain seq x y z
N MET A 1 1.04 -26.59 1.98
CA MET A 1 0.32 -26.21 3.21
C MET A 1 0.98 -25.03 3.94
N TYR A 2 2.32 -24.92 3.98
CA TYR A 2 3.03 -23.81 4.66
C TYR A 2 3.00 -22.41 3.98
N GLN A 3 2.67 -22.31 2.70
CA GLN A 3 2.82 -21.05 1.94
C GLN A 3 1.62 -20.09 2.09
N HIS A 4 0.49 -20.51 2.64
CA HIS A 4 -0.64 -19.59 2.87
C HIS A 4 -0.59 -18.96 4.25
N ASP A 5 -0.18 -19.73 5.28
CA ASP A 5 -0.18 -19.26 6.66
C ASP A 5 0.75 -18.06 6.87
N TRP A 6 1.92 -18.01 6.24
CA TRP A 6 2.84 -16.87 6.38
C TRP A 6 2.30 -15.59 5.74
N ILE A 7 1.46 -15.67 4.70
CA ILE A 7 0.88 -14.48 4.05
C ILE A 7 -0.20 -13.90 4.95
N PHE A 8 -1.06 -14.76 5.51
CA PHE A 8 -2.09 -14.33 6.45
C PHE A 8 -1.48 -13.80 7.74
N ASP A 9 -0.48 -14.48 8.30
CA ASP A 9 0.24 -14.03 9.50
C ASP A 9 0.98 -12.70 9.26
N LEU A 10 1.63 -12.55 8.10
CA LEU A 10 2.25 -11.28 7.72
C LEU A 10 1.21 -10.17 7.55
N ALA A 11 0.05 -10.46 6.95
CA ALA A 11 -1.03 -9.51 6.79
C ALA A 11 -1.62 -9.09 8.14
N ASP A 12 -1.78 -10.02 9.08
CA ASP A 12 -2.28 -9.76 10.42
C ASP A 12 -1.30 -8.87 11.20
N ARG A 13 0.00 -9.22 11.17
CA ARG A 13 1.05 -8.41 11.79
C ARG A 13 1.18 -7.01 11.18
N LEU A 14 1.00 -6.88 9.87
CA LEU A 14 0.96 -5.57 9.20
C LEU A 14 -0.34 -4.80 9.51
N SER A 15 -1.45 -5.49 9.77
CA SER A 15 -2.72 -4.86 10.14
C SER A 15 -2.68 -4.25 11.53
N ASP A 16 -2.02 -4.91 12.49
CA ASP A 16 -1.93 -4.48 13.88
C ASP A 16 -0.88 -3.37 14.11
N GLY A 17 0.04 -3.19 13.17
CA GLY A 17 1.07 -2.15 13.21
C GLY A 17 2.22 -2.49 14.16
N PRO A 18 3.21 -1.60 14.32
CA PRO A 18 4.46 -1.93 15.01
C PRO A 18 4.26 -2.20 16.52
N ASP A 19 4.90 -3.27 17.00
CA ASP A 19 5.02 -3.61 18.42
C ASP A 19 5.98 -2.65 19.13
N GLY A 20 5.48 -1.49 19.53
CA GLY A 20 6.24 -0.47 20.23
C GLY A 20 5.34 0.42 21.08
N GLY A 21 5.96 1.28 21.89
CA GLY A 21 5.23 2.23 22.74
C GLY A 21 4.34 3.20 21.93
N PRO A 22 3.42 3.92 22.60
CA PRO A 22 2.44 4.79 21.93
C PRO A 22 3.04 5.85 21.00
N ILE A 23 4.27 6.30 21.29
CA ILE A 23 4.99 7.30 20.50
C ILE A 23 5.55 6.68 19.21
N THR A 24 6.19 5.51 19.33
CA THR A 24 6.75 4.77 18.18
C THR A 24 5.67 4.44 17.16
N ARG A 25 4.50 3.96 17.62
CA ARG A 25 3.36 3.67 16.75
C ARG A 25 2.87 4.87 15.96
N ARG A 26 2.84 6.05 16.59
CA ARG A 26 2.42 7.30 15.91
C ARG A 26 3.43 7.76 14.88
N ILE A 27 4.71 7.75 15.22
CA ILE A 27 5.78 8.19 14.31
C ILE A 27 5.84 7.26 13.09
N VAL A 28 5.77 5.94 13.31
CA VAL A 28 5.76 4.97 12.21
C VAL A 28 4.48 5.09 11.37
N GLY A 29 3.31 5.25 12.00
CA GLY A 29 2.05 5.44 11.28
C GLY A 29 2.03 6.69 10.41
N ILE A 30 2.56 7.82 10.89
CA ILE A 30 2.68 9.05 10.08
C ILE A 30 3.79 8.91 9.04
N GLY A 31 4.97 8.47 9.44
CA GLY A 31 6.15 8.40 8.59
C GLY A 31 5.98 7.42 7.43
N ALA A 32 5.54 6.19 7.71
CA ALA A 32 5.27 5.20 6.68
C ALA A 32 4.15 5.66 5.74
N ALA A 33 3.05 6.20 6.27
CA ALA A 33 1.97 6.75 5.46
C ALA A 33 2.46 7.88 4.54
N ALA A 34 3.23 8.83 5.08
CA ALA A 34 3.76 9.96 4.33
C ALA A 34 4.68 9.50 3.20
N VAL A 35 5.62 8.59 3.47
CA VAL A 35 6.54 8.05 2.46
C VAL A 35 5.77 7.38 1.32
N VAL A 36 4.81 6.52 1.65
CA VAL A 36 4.02 5.78 0.66
C VAL A 36 3.13 6.73 -0.15
N CYS A 37 2.44 7.68 0.50
CA CYS A 37 1.60 8.66 -0.19
C CYS A 37 2.41 9.62 -1.07
N ILE A 38 3.58 10.10 -0.62
CA ILE A 38 4.44 10.99 -1.41
C ILE A 38 4.92 10.26 -2.66
N TYR A 39 5.34 9.00 -2.53
CA TYR A 39 5.74 8.20 -3.68
C TYR A 39 4.57 7.95 -4.64
N GLY A 40 3.39 7.59 -4.12
CA GLY A 40 2.19 7.42 -4.93
C GLY A 40 1.79 8.70 -5.68
N LEU A 41 1.83 9.85 -5.01
CA LEU A 41 1.58 11.15 -5.63
C LEU A 41 2.60 11.46 -6.72
N ARG A 42 3.88 11.19 -6.47
CA ARG A 42 4.94 11.34 -7.48
C ARG A 42 4.68 10.45 -8.69
N CYS A 43 4.22 9.21 -8.51
CA CYS A 43 3.84 8.33 -9.61
C CYS A 43 2.67 8.91 -10.43
N CYS A 44 1.67 9.51 -9.78
CA CYS A 44 0.55 10.16 -10.46
C CYS A 44 0.99 11.41 -11.25
N LEU A 45 1.88 12.23 -10.69
CA LEU A 45 2.33 13.50 -11.30
C LEU A 45 3.34 13.28 -12.44
N VAL A 46 4.34 12.42 -12.20
CA VAL A 46 5.41 12.15 -13.18
C VAL A 46 4.98 11.08 -14.19
N GLN A 47 3.86 10.39 -13.93
CA GLN A 47 3.36 9.27 -14.74
C GLN A 47 4.41 8.18 -14.95
N ARG A 48 5.29 8.00 -13.94
CA ARG A 48 6.37 7.01 -13.94
C ARG A 48 6.42 6.32 -12.59
N ALA A 49 6.31 4.99 -12.61
CA ALA A 49 6.37 4.16 -11.43
C ALA A 49 7.47 3.12 -11.60
N THR A 50 8.35 3.03 -10.60
CA THR A 50 9.37 1.98 -10.54
C THR A 50 8.91 0.99 -9.46
N THR A 51 8.72 -0.27 -9.82
CA THR A 51 8.33 -1.33 -8.91
C THR A 51 9.29 -2.51 -8.99
N ILE A 52 9.24 -3.42 -8.03
CA ILE A 52 10.04 -4.64 -8.04
C ILE A 52 9.46 -5.59 -9.08
N ASN A 53 10.30 -6.11 -9.97
CA ASN A 53 9.90 -7.09 -10.97
C ASN A 53 9.75 -8.47 -10.30
N LEU A 54 8.57 -8.70 -9.74
CA LEU A 54 8.13 -10.01 -9.26
C LEU A 54 7.83 -10.87 -10.50
N ALA A 55 8.86 -11.32 -11.20
CA ALA A 55 8.70 -12.13 -12.39
C ALA A 55 7.89 -13.39 -12.08
N HIS A 56 6.88 -13.58 -12.92
CA HIS A 56 5.99 -14.72 -12.92
C HIS A 56 6.84 -16.00 -13.10
N ARG A 57 6.58 -17.03 -12.29
CA ARG A 57 7.15 -18.39 -12.40
C ARG A 57 8.52 -18.65 -11.72
N GLY A 58 8.82 -17.98 -10.61
CA GLY A 58 9.88 -18.41 -9.69
C GLY A 58 11.31 -18.13 -10.14
N GLN A 59 11.49 -17.34 -11.21
CA GLN A 59 12.79 -16.81 -11.62
C GLN A 59 12.78 -15.31 -11.40
N MET A 60 13.75 -14.77 -10.66
CA MET A 60 13.97 -13.32 -10.63
C MET A 60 14.24 -12.87 -12.06
N SER A 61 13.50 -11.86 -12.53
CA SER A 61 13.82 -11.22 -13.81
C SER A 61 15.25 -10.68 -13.73
N PRO A 62 16.05 -10.75 -14.81
CA PRO A 62 17.36 -10.12 -14.85
C PRO A 62 17.29 -8.60 -14.58
N GLU A 63 16.13 -7.98 -14.78
CA GLU A 63 15.86 -6.61 -14.33
C GLU A 63 15.05 -6.63 -13.03
N PHE A 64 15.70 -6.34 -11.91
CA PHE A 64 15.06 -6.25 -10.58
C PHE A 64 13.98 -5.16 -10.53
N TRP A 65 14.13 -4.11 -11.34
CA TRP A 65 13.22 -2.98 -11.41
C TRP A 65 12.36 -3.07 -12.67
N LYS A 66 11.05 -3.06 -12.49
CA LYS A 66 10.08 -2.89 -13.58
C LYS A 66 9.58 -1.45 -13.56
N GLU A 67 9.75 -0.77 -14.68
CA GLU A 67 9.21 0.58 -14.86
C GLU A 67 7.88 0.53 -15.59
N TYR A 68 6.90 1.24 -15.04
CA TYR A 68 5.64 1.55 -15.70
C TYR A 68 5.64 3.03 -16.06
N ASN A 69 5.16 3.33 -17.27
CA ASN A 69 4.96 4.70 -17.74
C ASN A 69 3.49 4.91 -18.14
N GLY A 70 2.99 6.14 -18.00
CA GLY A 70 1.63 6.51 -18.38
C GLY A 70 0.56 5.98 -17.44
N THR A 71 -0.56 5.49 -17.99
CA THR A 71 -1.75 5.09 -17.22
C THR A 71 -1.48 4.03 -16.14
N PRO A 72 -0.70 2.96 -16.39
CA PRO A 72 -0.35 1.98 -15.36
C PRO A 72 0.43 2.57 -14.18
N ALA A 73 1.23 3.63 -14.41
CA ALA A 73 1.95 4.31 -13.34
C ALA A 73 1.01 5.14 -12.44
N ILE A 74 -0.01 5.77 -13.03
CA ILE A 74 -1.01 6.53 -12.28
C ILE A 74 -1.86 5.59 -11.41
N THR A 75 -2.33 4.47 -11.98
CA THR A 75 -3.14 3.49 -11.22
C THR A 75 -2.33 2.82 -10.11
N PHE A 76 -1.04 2.58 -10.34
CA PHE A 76 -0.11 2.15 -9.28
C PHE A 76 0.09 3.22 -8.21
N GLY A 77 0.21 4.49 -8.59
CA GLY A 77 0.30 5.61 -7.63
C GLY A 77 -0.94 5.72 -6.74
N MET A 78 -2.12 5.56 -7.32
CA MET A 78 -3.40 5.55 -6.59
C MET A 78 -3.48 4.37 -5.60
N LEU A 79 -2.98 3.19 -5.98
CA LEU A 79 -2.86 2.05 -5.07
C LEU A 79 -2.02 2.38 -3.84
N LEU A 80 -0.85 2.98 -4.05
CA LEU A 80 0.03 3.38 -2.96
C LEU A 80 -0.62 4.42 -2.06
N ILE A 81 -1.32 5.42 -2.61
CA ILE A 81 -2.07 6.39 -1.81
C ILE A 81 -3.10 5.70 -0.91
N CYS A 82 -3.84 4.71 -1.43
CA CYS A 82 -4.80 3.95 -0.63
C CYS A 82 -4.12 3.19 0.51
N VAL A 83 -2.94 2.58 0.26
CA VAL A 83 -2.13 1.92 1.30
C VAL A 83 -1.64 2.91 2.34
N GLY A 84 -1.13 4.08 1.92
CA GLY A 84 -0.67 5.12 2.83
C GLY A 84 -1.81 5.67 3.70
N LEU A 85 -3.01 5.84 3.13
CA LEU A 85 -4.21 6.22 3.87
C LEU A 85 -4.62 5.14 4.88
N PHE A 86 -4.60 3.86 4.49
CA PHE A 86 -4.85 2.75 5.40
C PHE A 86 -3.88 2.78 6.59
N ILE A 87 -2.57 2.93 6.33
CA ILE A 87 -1.55 3.04 7.38
C ILE A 87 -1.84 4.26 8.29
N HIS A 88 -2.21 5.40 7.71
CA HIS A 88 -2.53 6.60 8.49
C HIS A 88 -3.74 6.40 9.40
N PHE A 89 -4.84 5.85 8.89
CA PHE A 89 -6.05 5.65 9.68
C PHE A 89 -5.88 4.51 10.68
N ARG A 90 -5.38 3.35 10.24
CA ARG A 90 -5.22 2.17 11.09
C ARG A 90 -4.14 2.38 12.15
N TRP A 91 -2.94 2.80 11.76
CA TRP A 91 -1.81 2.86 12.70
C TRP A 91 -1.71 4.19 13.44
N TYR A 92 -2.08 5.34 12.84
CA TYR A 92 -2.02 6.62 13.54
C TYR A 92 -3.34 6.98 14.25
N TRP A 93 -4.49 6.97 13.56
CA TRP A 93 -5.77 7.35 14.21
C TRP A 93 -6.19 6.35 15.27
N GLY A 94 -6.04 5.05 15.01
CA GLY A 94 -6.31 3.98 15.98
C GLY A 94 -5.51 4.12 17.30
N ASN A 95 -4.31 4.71 17.25
CA ASN A 95 -3.44 4.92 18.41
C ASN A 95 -3.55 6.33 19.03
N HIS A 96 -4.43 7.18 18.49
CA HIS A 96 -4.62 8.54 18.98
C HIS A 96 -5.87 8.62 19.87
N LYS A 97 -5.70 9.03 21.14
CA LYS A 97 -6.74 9.00 22.20
C LYS A 97 -8.11 9.58 21.78
N ARG A 98 -8.12 10.58 20.90
CA ARG A 98 -9.34 11.25 20.41
C ARG A 98 -9.85 10.71 19.06
N LEU A 99 -8.96 10.17 18.21
CA LEU A 99 -9.32 9.74 16.84
C LEU A 99 -9.60 8.23 16.76
N GLN A 100 -9.24 7.48 17.80
CA GLN A 100 -9.49 6.03 17.91
C GLN A 100 -10.97 5.63 17.85
N TYR A 101 -11.90 6.57 18.01
CA TYR A 101 -13.33 6.30 17.87
C TYR A 101 -13.82 6.38 16.43
N TYR A 102 -13.04 6.97 15.53
CA TYR A 102 -13.43 7.26 14.15
C TYR A 102 -12.54 6.57 13.12
N TYR A 103 -11.54 5.78 13.53
CA TYR A 103 -10.56 5.20 12.61
C TYR A 103 -11.14 4.06 11.74
N GLU A 104 -12.16 3.34 12.21
CA GLU A 104 -12.70 2.15 11.51
C GLU A 104 -13.34 2.50 10.17
N ILE A 105 -14.16 3.55 10.12
CA ILE A 105 -14.83 4.02 8.91
C ILE A 105 -13.83 4.42 7.80
N PRO A 106 -12.90 5.36 8.01
CA PRO A 106 -11.92 5.75 6.99
C PRO A 106 -10.95 4.60 6.65
N THR A 107 -10.67 3.70 7.59
CA THR A 107 -9.93 2.46 7.29
C THR A 107 -10.71 1.58 6.32
N ALA A 108 -11.98 1.29 6.58
CA ALA A 108 -12.83 0.50 5.69
C ALA A 108 -12.95 1.14 4.29
N ILE A 109 -13.12 2.47 4.24
CA ILE A 109 -13.13 3.25 3.00
C ILE A 109 -11.81 3.06 2.24
N SER A 110 -10.66 3.17 2.90
CA SER A 110 -9.35 2.98 2.26
C SER A 110 -9.17 1.57 1.68
N ILE A 111 -9.73 0.54 2.33
CA ILE A 111 -9.72 -0.84 1.82
C ILE A 111 -10.59 -0.96 0.57
N VAL A 112 -11.81 -0.40 0.59
CA VAL A 112 -12.71 -0.42 -0.58
C VAL A 112 -12.06 0.27 -1.77
N PHE A 113 -11.47 1.45 -1.57
CA PHE A 113 -10.74 2.16 -2.62
C PHE A 113 -9.52 1.38 -3.10
N PHE A 114 -8.80 0.68 -2.20
CA PHE A 114 -7.70 -0.19 -2.58
C PHE A 114 -8.16 -1.34 -3.49
N VAL A 115 -9.27 -2.01 -3.17
CA VAL A 115 -9.85 -3.09 -4.01
C VAL A 115 -10.26 -2.58 -5.39
N ILE A 116 -10.85 -1.38 -5.47
CA ILE A 116 -11.18 -0.75 -6.75
C ILE A 116 -9.89 -0.41 -7.51
N ALA A 117 -8.92 0.22 -6.84
CA ALA A 117 -7.67 0.63 -7.44
C ALA A 117 -6.87 -0.57 -7.97
N ILE A 118 -6.89 -1.73 -7.29
CA ILE A 118 -6.14 -2.92 -7.73
C ILE A 118 -6.81 -3.56 -8.94
N ALA A 119 -8.15 -3.62 -8.96
CA ALA A 119 -8.89 -4.09 -10.12
C ALA A 119 -8.62 -3.21 -11.35
N VAL A 120 -8.66 -1.88 -11.18
CA VAL A 120 -8.35 -0.92 -12.25
C VAL A 120 -6.89 -1.04 -12.67
N HIS A 121 -5.95 -1.18 -11.74
CA HIS A 121 -4.53 -1.33 -12.05
C HIS A 121 -4.28 -2.60 -12.85
N LEU A 122 -4.81 -3.74 -12.42
CA LEU A 122 -4.70 -5.02 -13.14
C LEU A 122 -5.30 -4.92 -14.55
N TRP A 123 -6.48 -4.29 -14.69
CA TRP A 123 -7.07 -4.03 -16.00
C TRP A 123 -6.16 -3.17 -16.89
N THR A 124 -5.59 -2.09 -16.33
CA THR A 124 -4.65 -1.23 -17.07
C THR A 124 -3.33 -1.91 -17.39
N VAL A 125 -2.85 -2.84 -16.57
CA VAL A 125 -1.65 -3.60 -16.91
C VAL A 125 -1.98 -4.61 -18.01
N TRP A 126 -3.08 -5.36 -17.87
CA TRP A 126 -3.49 -6.39 -18.83
C TRP A 126 -3.77 -5.82 -20.23
N ARG A 127 -4.38 -4.65 -20.33
CA ARG A 127 -4.66 -4.00 -21.62
C ARG A 127 -3.38 -3.52 -22.34
N TRP A 128 -2.27 -3.36 -21.62
CA TRP A 128 -1.03 -2.78 -22.12
C TRP A 128 0.14 -3.78 -22.16
N THR A 129 -0.15 -5.06 -21.89
CA THR A 129 0.74 -6.22 -22.10
C THR A 129 0.24 -7.06 -23.25
#